data_AF-A0A0D6L6N4-F1
#
_entry.id   AF-A0A0D6L6N4-F1
#
_cell.length_a   1.000
_cell.length_b   1.000
_cell.length_c   1.000
_cell.angle_alpha   90.00
_cell.angle_beta   90.00
_cell.angle_gamma   90.00
#
_symmetry.space_group_name_H-M   'P 1'
#
loop_
_entity.id
_entity.type
_entity.pdbx_description
1 polymer ?
#
loop_
_entity_poly.entity_id
_entity_poly.type
_entity_poly.pdbx_seq_one_letter_code
_entity_poly.pdbx_strand_id
1 'polypeptide(L)'
;MSGTAPGYVYSPANKHLGVVWTRETLFDYLADPRKYIPGTKMFFVGLKKPEDRADVIKYMEVEGAKPPTSVCSFLFYLWAQEVHQKAITKKERSTVQVFKQRCLQCHVIDSMASKTGPSLNGLIGRTSGSVPGYVYSDANKNKGVVWTRETLFEYLENPKKYIPGTKMVFAGMKKANERADLIKYMEVEGAKKPS
;
A
#
# COMPACT_ATOMS: atom_id res chain seq x y z
N MET A 1 11.31 -6.71 -5.32
CA MET A 1 11.86 -6.48 -3.95
C MET A 1 12.61 -5.16 -3.97
N SER A 2 12.10 -4.07 -3.40
CA SER A 2 12.82 -2.78 -3.39
C SER A 2 14.03 -2.84 -2.44
N GLY A 3 15.22 -2.77 -3.02
CA GLY A 3 16.47 -3.10 -2.35
C GLY A 3 17.08 -1.92 -1.61
N THR A 4 16.74 -1.78 -0.33
CA THR A 4 17.73 -1.38 0.68
C THR A 4 17.59 -2.32 1.86
N ALA A 5 18.45 -3.34 1.91
CA ALA A 5 18.59 -4.18 3.09
C ALA A 5 19.12 -3.31 4.24
N PRO A 6 18.46 -3.31 5.42
CA PRO A 6 18.96 -2.57 6.57
C PRO A 6 20.39 -3.00 6.90
N GLY A 7 21.32 -2.03 7.01
CA GLY A 7 22.71 -2.28 7.37
C GLY A 7 23.71 -2.40 6.21
N TYR A 8 23.27 -2.35 4.94
CA TYR A 8 24.20 -2.38 3.80
C TYR A 8 24.54 -0.96 3.31
N VAL A 9 25.84 -0.64 3.22
CA VAL A 9 26.31 0.64 2.66
C VAL A 9 26.31 0.51 1.13
N TYR A 10 25.23 0.95 0.50
CA TYR A 10 25.14 1.00 -0.96
C TYR A 10 26.10 2.05 -1.54
N SER A 11 26.62 1.77 -2.75
CA SER A 11 27.40 2.74 -3.51
C SER A 11 26.58 4.01 -3.75
N PRO A 12 27.20 5.21 -3.82
CA PRO A 12 26.50 6.44 -4.12
C PRO A 12 25.61 6.34 -5.38
N ALA A 13 26.09 5.65 -6.41
CA ALA A 13 25.34 5.41 -7.65
C ALA A 13 24.02 4.63 -7.44
N ASN A 14 23.95 3.69 -6.49
CA ASN A 14 22.73 2.95 -6.18
C ASN A 14 21.72 3.75 -5.35
N LYS A 15 22.17 4.74 -4.56
CA LYS A 15 21.31 5.48 -3.62
C LYS A 15 20.30 6.41 -4.30
N HIS A 16 20.56 6.84 -5.54
CA HIS A 16 19.75 7.85 -6.24
C HIS A 16 18.65 7.28 -7.12
N LEU A 17 18.68 5.99 -7.43
CA LEU A 17 17.87 5.44 -8.53
C LEU A 17 16.42 5.11 -8.15
N GLY A 18 16.10 4.93 -6.86
CA GLY A 18 14.72 4.60 -6.45
C GLY A 18 14.13 3.37 -7.15
N VAL A 19 14.97 2.51 -7.74
CA VAL A 19 14.55 1.44 -8.64
C VAL A 19 13.83 0.36 -7.85
N VAL A 20 12.58 0.12 -8.24
CA VAL A 20 11.83 -1.07 -7.84
C VAL A 20 12.32 -2.23 -8.69
N TRP A 21 12.99 -3.20 -8.07
CA TRP A 21 13.44 -4.41 -8.75
C TRP A 21 12.24 -5.30 -9.11
N THR A 22 11.81 -5.17 -10.36
CA THR A 22 10.87 -6.04 -11.09
C THR A 22 11.65 -7.03 -11.98
N ARG A 23 10.98 -8.06 -12.48
CA ARG A 23 11.56 -9.04 -13.42
C ARG A 23 12.23 -8.35 -14.62
N GLU A 24 11.57 -7.33 -15.17
CA GLU A 24 12.04 -6.59 -16.36
C GLU A 24 13.27 -5.74 -16.04
N THR A 25 13.21 -4.93 -14.98
CA THR A 25 14.36 -4.11 -14.55
C THR A 25 15.58 -4.94 -14.16
N LEU A 26 15.35 -6.14 -13.60
CA LEU A 26 16.42 -7.10 -13.29
C LEU A 26 17.01 -7.71 -14.56
N PHE A 27 16.20 -7.99 -15.57
CA PHE A 27 16.66 -8.51 -16.87
C PHE A 27 17.58 -7.54 -17.60
N ASP A 28 17.23 -6.25 -17.60
CA ASP A 28 18.04 -5.19 -18.19
C ASP A 28 19.34 -4.95 -17.40
N TYR A 29 19.25 -4.97 -16.07
CA TYR A 29 20.42 -4.87 -15.21
C TYR A 29 21.40 -6.04 -15.44
N LEU A 30 20.90 -7.26 -15.59
CA LEU A 30 21.72 -8.44 -15.85
C LEU A 30 22.38 -8.40 -17.24
N ALA A 31 21.89 -7.60 -18.18
CA ALA A 31 22.48 -7.45 -19.50
C ALA A 31 23.76 -6.60 -19.50
N ASP A 32 23.73 -5.47 -18.78
CA ASP A 32 24.88 -4.60 -18.58
C ASP A 32 24.73 -3.74 -17.30
N PRO A 33 25.25 -4.22 -16.16
CA PRO A 33 25.15 -3.51 -14.89
C PRO A 33 25.83 -2.13 -14.89
N ARG A 34 26.91 -1.97 -15.66
CA ARG A 34 27.69 -0.72 -15.70
C ARG A 34 26.99 0.34 -16.53
N LYS A 35 26.29 -0.08 -17.59
CA LYS A 35 25.41 0.79 -18.37
C LYS A 35 24.16 1.16 -17.59
N TYR A 36 23.56 0.19 -16.88
CA TYR A 36 22.33 0.40 -16.12
C TYR A 36 22.58 1.27 -14.87
N ILE A 37 23.73 1.11 -14.21
CA ILE A 37 24.16 1.94 -13.08
C ILE A 37 25.56 2.50 -13.35
N PRO A 38 25.65 3.70 -13.95
CA PRO A 38 26.91 4.37 -14.18
C PRO A 38 27.67 4.61 -12.85
N GLY A 39 28.94 4.21 -12.80
CA GLY A 39 29.76 4.32 -11.59
C GLY A 39 29.59 3.19 -10.58
N THR A 40 28.89 2.11 -10.93
CA THR A 40 28.87 0.88 -10.12
C THR A 40 30.26 0.24 -10.05
N LYS A 41 30.67 -0.22 -8.86
CA LYS A 41 31.93 -0.94 -8.64
C LYS A 41 31.83 -2.44 -8.97
N MET A 42 30.71 -2.89 -9.53
CA MET A 42 30.49 -4.30 -9.86
C MET A 42 31.45 -4.75 -10.97
N PHE A 43 32.11 -5.90 -10.73
CA PHE A 43 33.00 -6.54 -11.70
C PHE A 43 32.24 -7.37 -12.76
N PHE A 44 30.97 -7.65 -12.50
CA PHE A 44 30.10 -8.40 -13.40
C PHE A 44 29.83 -7.61 -14.69
N VAL A 45 30.18 -8.20 -15.83
CA VAL A 45 30.11 -7.60 -17.19
C VAL A 45 28.75 -7.78 -17.87
N GLY A 46 27.82 -8.47 -17.21
CA GLY A 46 26.50 -8.79 -17.74
C GLY A 46 26.46 -10.09 -18.56
N LEU A 47 25.30 -10.74 -18.58
CA LEU A 47 24.99 -11.92 -19.37
C LEU A 47 24.50 -11.49 -20.74
N LYS A 48 25.24 -11.87 -21.80
CA LYS A 48 24.91 -11.47 -23.18
C LYS A 48 23.73 -12.25 -23.75
N LYS A 49 23.61 -13.53 -23.37
CA LYS A 49 22.52 -14.39 -23.82
C LYS A 49 21.22 -14.06 -23.07
N PRO A 50 20.09 -13.85 -23.76
CA PRO A 50 18.80 -13.63 -23.10
C PRO A 50 18.31 -14.88 -22.35
N GLU A 51 18.70 -16.08 -22.77
CA GLU A 51 18.35 -17.35 -22.12
C GLU A 51 19.00 -17.44 -20.74
N ASP A 52 20.31 -17.19 -20.67
CA ASP A 52 21.05 -17.20 -19.38
C ASP A 52 20.49 -16.15 -18.40
N ARG A 53 20.04 -14.99 -18.92
CA ARG A 53 19.39 -13.97 -18.10
C ARG A 53 18.05 -14.45 -17.56
N ALA A 54 17.23 -15.08 -18.39
CA ALA A 54 15.95 -15.65 -17.98
C ALA A 54 16.13 -16.79 -16.98
N ASP A 55 17.14 -17.64 -17.17
CA ASP A 55 17.46 -18.74 -16.27
C ASP A 55 17.97 -18.25 -14.91
N VAL A 56 18.81 -17.21 -14.87
CA VAL A 56 19.24 -16.60 -13.61
C VAL A 56 18.06 -15.96 -12.88
N ILE A 57 17.18 -15.27 -13.59
CA ILE A 57 15.96 -14.71 -12.97
C ILE A 57 15.06 -15.82 -12.44
N LYS A 58 14.84 -16.88 -13.23
CA LYS A 58 14.04 -18.04 -12.83
C LYS A 58 14.66 -18.74 -11.63
N TYR A 59 15.98 -18.89 -11.60
CA TYR A 59 16.72 -19.41 -10.46
C TYR A 59 16.56 -18.51 -9.24
N MET A 60 16.65 -17.18 -9.38
CA MET A 60 16.45 -16.24 -8.27
C MET A 60 15.01 -16.23 -7.75
N GLU A 61 14.01 -16.43 -8.60
CA GLU A 61 12.61 -16.56 -8.20
C GLU A 61 12.34 -17.89 -7.48
N VAL A 62 12.94 -18.97 -7.96
CA VAL A 62 12.76 -20.32 -7.41
C VAL A 62 13.58 -20.50 -6.12
N GLU A 63 14.85 -20.12 -6.11
CA GLU A 63 15.75 -20.26 -4.95
C GLU A 63 15.60 -19.12 -3.95
N GLY A 64 15.30 -17.90 -4.40
CA GLY A 64 14.99 -16.79 -3.49
C GLY A 64 13.69 -17.02 -2.71
N ALA A 65 12.82 -17.92 -3.18
CA ALA A 65 11.63 -18.38 -2.48
C ALA A 65 11.85 -19.65 -1.64
N LYS A 66 12.94 -20.38 -1.86
CA LYS A 66 13.23 -21.60 -1.08
C LYS A 66 13.80 -21.23 0.29
N PRO A 67 13.31 -21.85 1.37
CA PRO A 67 13.91 -21.65 2.68
C PRO A 67 15.35 -22.16 2.64
N PRO A 68 16.29 -21.46 3.29
CA PRO A 68 17.68 -21.85 3.26
C PRO A 68 17.86 -23.24 3.89
N THR A 69 18.66 -24.08 3.24
CA THR A 69 18.78 -25.52 3.53
C THR A 69 19.67 -25.85 4.74
N SER A 70 20.32 -24.84 5.32
CA SER A 70 21.08 -24.96 6.57
C SER A 70 20.16 -24.72 7.77
N VAL A 71 20.23 -25.58 8.78
CA VAL A 71 19.51 -25.45 10.07
C VAL A 71 19.72 -24.08 10.73
N CYS A 72 20.91 -23.49 10.62
CA CYS A 72 21.22 -22.19 11.19
C CYS A 72 20.54 -21.05 10.40
N SER A 73 20.44 -21.20 9.08
CA SER A 73 19.74 -20.26 8.21
C SER A 73 18.22 -20.42 8.26
N PHE A 74 17.71 -21.64 8.54
CA PHE A 74 16.28 -21.92 8.69
C PHE A 74 15.70 -21.28 9.95
N LEU A 75 16.42 -21.32 11.07
CA LEU A 75 16.03 -20.61 12.30
C LEU A 75 16.02 -19.09 12.12
N PHE A 76 17.01 -18.54 11.41
CA PHE A 76 17.01 -17.12 11.06
C PHE A 76 15.85 -16.76 10.11
N TYR A 77 15.53 -17.63 9.15
CA TYR A 77 14.42 -17.45 8.23
C TYR A 77 13.06 -17.52 8.95
N LEU A 78 12.86 -18.47 9.85
CA LEU A 78 11.66 -18.56 10.70
C LEU A 78 11.52 -17.35 11.62
N TRP A 79 12.61 -16.92 12.26
CA TRP A 79 12.60 -15.70 13.07
C TRP A 79 12.29 -14.45 12.22
N ALA A 80 12.87 -14.33 11.02
CA ALA A 80 12.60 -13.23 10.10
C ALA A 80 11.15 -13.25 9.57
N GLN A 81 10.59 -14.44 9.30
CA GLN A 81 9.19 -14.62 8.97
C GLN A 81 8.29 -14.24 10.15
N GLU A 82 8.63 -14.65 11.37
CA GLU A 82 7.86 -14.32 12.57
C GLU A 82 7.88 -12.81 12.86
N VAL A 83 9.03 -12.15 12.69
CA VAL A 83 9.15 -10.69 12.80
C VAL A 83 8.32 -9.98 11.73
N HIS A 84 8.35 -10.44 10.48
CA HIS A 84 7.49 -9.91 9.42
C HIS A 84 6.01 -10.12 9.73
N GLN A 85 5.62 -11.31 10.17
CA GLN A 85 4.23 -11.63 10.53
C GLN A 85 3.76 -10.78 11.72
N LYS A 86 4.62 -10.59 12.74
CA LYS A 86 4.37 -9.68 13.87
C LYS A 86 4.24 -8.22 13.40
N ALA A 87 5.03 -7.79 12.43
CA ALA A 87 4.96 -6.44 11.88
C ALA A 87 3.66 -6.22 11.07
N ILE A 88 3.26 -7.19 10.22
CA ILE A 88 2.02 -7.15 9.43
C ILE A 88 0.80 -7.11 10.37
N THR A 89 0.74 -8.04 11.32
CA THR A 89 -0.37 -8.11 12.29
C THR A 89 -0.46 -6.87 13.18
N LYS A 90 0.68 -6.28 13.57
CA LYS A 90 0.72 -4.99 14.29
C LYS A 90 0.18 -3.84 13.44
N LYS A 91 0.54 -3.81 12.15
CA LYS A 91 0.10 -2.78 11.19
C LYS A 91 -1.41 -2.87 10.89
N GLU A 92 -1.94 -4.08 10.72
CA GLU A 92 -3.39 -4.31 10.58
C GLU A 92 -4.13 -3.86 11.84
N ARG A 93 -3.63 -4.22 13.03
CA ARG A 93 -4.22 -3.80 14.31
C ARG A 93 -4.23 -2.28 14.46
N SER A 94 -3.15 -1.59 14.09
CA SER A 94 -3.12 -0.12 14.14
C SER A 94 -4.11 0.53 13.18
N THR A 95 -4.31 -0.05 11.99
CA THR A 95 -5.27 0.48 11.00
C THR A 95 -6.71 0.33 11.48
N VAL A 96 -7.06 -0.86 11.99
CA VAL A 96 -8.37 -1.11 12.63
C VAL A 96 -8.59 -0.17 13.81
N GLN A 97 -7.55 0.08 14.61
CA GLN A 97 -7.64 0.99 15.74
C GLN A 97 -7.90 2.44 15.30
N VAL A 98 -7.23 2.92 14.25
CA VAL A 98 -7.48 4.25 13.69
C VAL A 98 -8.93 4.36 13.19
N PHE A 99 -9.43 3.35 12.47
CA PHE A 99 -10.82 3.33 12.04
C PHE A 99 -11.80 3.35 13.23
N LYS A 100 -11.56 2.53 14.26
CA LYS A 100 -12.41 2.48 15.47
C LYS A 100 -12.42 3.80 16.24
N GLN A 101 -11.27 4.46 16.34
CA GLN A 101 -11.12 5.71 17.08
C GLN A 101 -11.67 6.92 16.33
N ARG A 102 -11.57 6.94 14.99
CA ARG A 102 -11.84 8.14 14.19
C ARG A 102 -13.10 8.04 13.34
N CYS A 103 -13.41 6.85 12.83
CA CYS A 103 -14.47 6.65 11.83
C CYS A 103 -15.72 6.00 12.46
N LEU A 104 -15.53 4.95 13.27
CA LEU A 104 -16.63 4.17 13.86
C LEU A 104 -17.54 4.97 14.81
N GLN A 105 -17.05 6.09 15.32
CA GLN A 105 -17.83 7.01 16.16
C GLN A 105 -19.04 7.59 15.40
N CYS A 106 -18.88 7.84 14.10
CA CYS A 106 -19.91 8.45 13.26
C CYS A 106 -20.41 7.54 12.15
N HIS A 107 -19.60 6.59 11.70
CA HIS A 107 -19.86 5.77 10.53
C HIS A 107 -19.95 4.29 10.85
N VAL A 108 -20.61 3.57 9.96
CA VAL A 108 -20.81 2.13 10.02
C VAL A 108 -20.39 1.53 8.68
N ILE A 109 -19.64 0.43 8.69
CA ILE A 109 -19.08 -0.19 7.47
C ILE A 109 -19.67 -1.57 7.18
N ASP A 110 -20.15 -2.24 8.21
CA ASP A 110 -20.73 -3.59 8.18
C ASP A 110 -22.23 -3.60 7.81
N SER A 111 -22.90 -2.45 7.85
CA SER A 111 -24.31 -2.33 7.53
C SER A 111 -24.62 -1.07 6.73
N MET A 112 -25.82 -1.04 6.12
CA MET A 112 -26.35 0.13 5.42
C MET A 112 -26.94 1.18 6.37
N ALA A 113 -26.90 0.94 7.69
CA ALA A 113 -27.37 1.88 8.68
C ALA A 113 -26.53 3.16 8.68
N SER A 114 -27.19 4.31 8.77
CA SER A 114 -26.54 5.60 8.95
C SER A 114 -26.64 6.02 10.41
N LYS A 115 -25.55 6.57 10.97
CA LYS A 115 -25.52 7.16 12.31
C LYS A 115 -25.36 8.67 12.16
N THR A 116 -24.40 9.27 12.87
CA THR A 116 -23.99 10.67 12.69
C THR A 116 -23.42 10.93 11.29
N GLY A 117 -22.91 9.90 10.62
CA GLY A 117 -22.47 9.90 9.24
C GLY A 117 -23.14 8.78 8.42
N PRO A 118 -23.07 8.86 7.09
CA PRO A 118 -23.61 7.84 6.20
C PRO A 118 -22.86 6.51 6.32
N SER A 119 -23.50 5.41 5.92
CA SER A 119 -22.85 4.11 5.80
C SER A 119 -21.65 4.15 4.83
N LEU A 120 -20.57 3.46 5.20
CA LEU A 120 -19.36 3.27 4.40
C LEU A 120 -19.36 1.93 3.66
N ASN A 121 -20.43 1.13 3.78
CA ASN A 121 -20.59 -0.07 2.98
C ASN A 121 -20.77 0.31 1.50
N GLY A 122 -20.08 -0.40 0.60
CA GLY A 122 -20.08 -0.12 -0.83
C GLY A 122 -19.64 1.31 -1.19
N LEU A 123 -18.70 1.90 -0.44
CA LEU A 123 -18.28 3.29 -0.65
C LEU A 123 -17.57 3.48 -2.00
N ILE A 124 -16.68 2.56 -2.38
CA ILE A 124 -15.89 2.66 -3.61
C ILE A 124 -16.82 2.53 -4.82
N GLY A 125 -16.72 3.49 -5.75
CA GLY A 125 -17.57 3.61 -6.94
C GLY A 125 -18.89 4.35 -6.70
N ARG A 126 -19.23 4.71 -5.45
CA ARG A 126 -20.46 5.45 -5.13
C ARG A 126 -20.26 6.96 -5.31
N THR A 127 -21.34 7.66 -5.65
CA THR A 127 -21.33 9.14 -5.74
C THR A 127 -21.55 9.78 -4.36
N SER A 128 -20.93 10.93 -4.11
CA SER A 128 -21.10 11.70 -2.89
C SER A 128 -22.56 12.15 -2.74
N GLY A 129 -23.13 12.00 -1.55
CA GLY A 129 -24.48 12.48 -1.27
C GLY A 129 -25.62 11.59 -1.77
N SER A 130 -25.32 10.36 -2.22
CA SER A 130 -26.31 9.47 -2.84
C SER A 130 -26.91 8.40 -1.92
N VAL A 131 -26.50 8.33 -0.64
CA VAL A 131 -27.01 7.28 0.26
C VAL A 131 -28.44 7.60 0.68
N PRO A 132 -29.41 6.69 0.44
CA PRO A 132 -30.79 6.89 0.84
C PRO A 132 -30.91 6.92 2.37
N GLY A 133 -31.75 7.81 2.89
CA GLY A 133 -32.03 7.91 4.33
C GLY A 133 -31.04 8.77 5.14
N TYR A 134 -30.06 9.43 4.52
CA TYR A 134 -29.14 10.35 5.21
C TYR A 134 -29.26 11.79 4.70
N VAL A 135 -29.33 12.76 5.61
CA VAL A 135 -29.44 14.19 5.28
C VAL A 135 -28.05 14.79 5.05
N TYR A 136 -27.61 14.77 3.80
CA TYR A 136 -26.37 15.42 3.37
C TYR A 136 -26.46 16.95 3.37
N SER A 137 -25.32 17.62 3.53
CA SER A 137 -25.23 19.06 3.26
C SER A 137 -25.28 19.35 1.76
N ASP A 138 -25.74 20.54 1.40
CA ASP A 138 -25.90 20.96 0.00
C ASP A 138 -24.56 20.93 -0.74
N ALA A 139 -23.46 21.28 -0.06
CA ALA A 139 -22.11 21.15 -0.59
C ALA A 139 -21.77 19.72 -1.03
N ASN A 140 -22.16 18.71 -0.24
CA ASN A 140 -21.84 17.31 -0.54
C ASN A 140 -22.76 16.73 -1.64
N LYS A 141 -24.00 17.23 -1.74
CA LYS A 141 -24.92 16.87 -2.83
C LYS A 141 -24.47 17.47 -4.16
N ASN A 142 -24.06 18.73 -4.15
CA ASN A 142 -23.71 19.47 -5.38
C ASN A 142 -22.31 19.11 -5.92
N LYS A 143 -21.40 18.59 -5.10
CA LYS A 143 -20.03 18.28 -5.55
C LYS A 143 -19.96 17.09 -6.51
N GLY A 144 -20.88 16.12 -6.41
CA GLY A 144 -20.98 14.99 -7.34
C GLY A 144 -19.72 14.13 -7.46
N VAL A 145 -18.96 13.94 -6.38
CA VAL A 145 -17.68 13.21 -6.41
C VAL A 145 -17.94 11.73 -6.47
N VAL A 146 -17.27 11.02 -7.38
CA VAL A 146 -17.21 9.55 -7.33
C VAL A 146 -16.08 9.14 -6.38
N TRP A 147 -16.41 8.30 -5.40
CA TRP A 147 -15.44 7.81 -4.42
C TRP A 147 -14.56 6.73 -5.06
N THR A 148 -13.35 7.11 -5.46
CA THR A 148 -12.27 6.21 -5.88
C THR A 148 -11.16 6.24 -4.84
N ARG A 149 -10.17 5.35 -4.97
CA ARG A 149 -9.03 5.32 -4.04
C ARG A 149 -8.30 6.66 -4.00
N GLU A 150 -8.19 7.32 -5.14
CA GLU A 150 -7.52 8.60 -5.34
C GLU A 150 -8.33 9.74 -4.70
N THR A 151 -9.64 9.83 -4.99
CA THR A 151 -10.47 10.90 -4.42
C THR A 151 -10.63 10.74 -2.90
N LEU A 152 -10.68 9.51 -2.39
CA LEU A 152 -10.65 9.25 -0.95
C LEU A 152 -9.33 9.65 -0.30
N PHE A 153 -8.21 9.42 -0.99
CA PHE A 153 -6.89 9.79 -0.47
C PHE A 153 -6.73 11.29 -0.28
N GLU A 154 -7.21 12.09 -1.25
CA GLU A 154 -7.26 13.55 -1.17
C GLU A 154 -8.28 14.01 -0.12
N TYR A 155 -9.47 13.41 -0.10
CA TYR A 155 -10.52 13.76 0.85
C TYR A 155 -10.09 13.55 2.30
N LEU A 156 -9.44 12.42 2.60
CA LEU A 156 -8.95 12.09 3.94
C LEU A 156 -7.80 13.00 4.40
N GLU A 157 -7.13 13.72 3.48
CA GLU A 157 -6.13 14.71 3.87
C GLU A 157 -6.75 15.89 4.59
N ASN A 158 -7.83 16.43 4.01
CA ASN A 158 -8.56 17.57 4.55
C ASN A 158 -9.98 17.66 3.97
N PRO A 159 -10.97 17.04 4.62
CA PRO A 159 -12.36 17.05 4.15
C PRO A 159 -12.96 18.44 4.03
N LYS A 160 -12.62 19.35 4.96
CA LYS A 160 -13.12 20.72 4.99
C LYS A 160 -12.64 21.54 3.78
N LYS A 161 -11.40 21.29 3.35
CA LYS A 161 -10.83 21.94 2.16
C LYS A 161 -11.39 21.33 0.87
N TYR A 162 -11.60 20.02 0.84
CA TYR A 162 -12.09 19.32 -0.35
C TYR A 162 -13.57 19.62 -0.64
N ILE A 163 -14.42 19.61 0.39
CA ILE A 163 -15.85 19.95 0.32
C ILE A 163 -16.15 21.06 1.34
N PRO A 164 -16.02 22.34 0.95
CA PRO A 164 -16.33 23.45 1.85
C PRO A 164 -17.82 23.40 2.19
N GLY A 165 -18.15 23.35 3.49
CA GLY A 165 -19.53 23.18 3.97
C GLY A 165 -19.95 21.72 4.19
N THR A 166 -19.02 20.76 4.19
CA THR A 166 -19.31 19.40 4.68
C THR A 166 -19.60 19.41 6.18
N LYS A 167 -20.59 18.60 6.60
CA LYS A 167 -20.89 18.36 8.03
C LYS A 167 -19.90 17.39 8.69
N MET A 168 -18.97 16.82 7.93
CA MET A 168 -17.97 15.89 8.47
C MET A 168 -16.92 16.64 9.31
N VAL A 169 -16.98 16.44 10.63
CA VAL A 169 -16.04 17.04 11.60
C VAL A 169 -14.79 16.16 11.72
N PHE A 170 -14.05 16.02 10.63
CA PHE A 170 -12.78 15.28 10.62
C PHE A 170 -11.62 16.25 10.37
N ALA A 171 -10.58 16.17 11.21
CA ALA A 171 -9.42 17.05 11.13
C ALA A 171 -8.49 16.72 9.94
N GLY A 172 -8.70 15.58 9.29
CA GLY A 172 -7.82 15.07 8.24
C GLY A 172 -6.65 14.24 8.78
N MET A 173 -6.00 13.48 7.91
CA MET A 173 -4.81 12.68 8.20
C MET A 173 -3.64 13.11 7.32
N LYS A 174 -2.57 13.62 7.94
CA LYS A 174 -1.39 14.09 7.20
C LYS A 174 -0.51 12.94 6.70
N LYS A 175 -0.45 11.83 7.45
CA LYS A 175 0.41 10.68 7.11
C LYS A 175 -0.15 9.92 5.92
N ALA A 176 0.57 9.91 4.80
CA ALA A 176 0.19 9.21 3.57
C ALA A 176 0.04 7.70 3.79
N ASN A 177 0.95 7.08 4.55
CA ASN A 177 0.91 5.62 4.81
C ASN A 177 -0.38 5.21 5.54
N GLU A 178 -0.73 5.92 6.63
CA GLU A 178 -1.95 5.63 7.39
C GLU A 178 -3.21 5.86 6.56
N ARG A 179 -3.22 6.86 5.66
CA ARG A 179 -4.32 7.08 4.70
C ARG A 179 -4.49 5.91 3.74
N ALA A 180 -3.41 5.47 3.10
CA ALA A 180 -3.45 4.38 2.15
C ALA A 180 -3.89 3.06 2.81
N ASP A 181 -3.38 2.78 4.01
CA ASP A 181 -3.74 1.59 4.78
C ASP A 181 -5.23 1.63 5.20
N LEU A 182 -5.74 2.79 5.64
CA LEU A 182 -7.14 2.96 6.01
C LEU A 182 -8.07 2.77 4.80
N ILE A 183 -7.73 3.32 3.64
CA ILE A 183 -8.54 3.17 2.42
C ILE A 183 -8.60 1.70 2.02
N LYS A 184 -7.47 0.99 2.06
CA LYS A 184 -7.43 -0.45 1.78
C LYS A 184 -8.30 -1.24 2.75
N TYR A 185 -8.27 -0.90 4.04
CA TYR A 185 -9.14 -1.52 5.04
C TYR A 185 -10.62 -1.25 4.74
N MET A 186 -10.98 0.00 4.44
CA MET A 186 -12.36 0.38 4.11
C MET A 186 -12.87 -0.27 2.82
N GLU A 187 -12.00 -0.46 1.84
CA GLU A 187 -12.32 -1.16 0.59
C GLU A 187 -12.63 -2.63 0.86
N VAL A 188 -11.80 -3.32 1.65
CA VAL A 188 -12.01 -4.74 1.99
C VAL A 188 -13.25 -4.94 2.85
N GLU A 189 -13.42 -4.13 3.91
CA GLU A 189 -14.57 -4.26 4.81
C GLU A 189 -15.86 -3.75 4.18
N GLY A 190 -15.81 -2.66 3.41
CA GLY A 190 -16.97 -2.09 2.74
C GLY A 190 -17.45 -2.90 1.54
N ALA A 191 -16.61 -3.76 0.97
CA ALA A 191 -17.01 -4.71 -0.07
C ALA A 191 -17.70 -5.97 0.50
N LYS A 192 -17.67 -6.18 1.83
CA LYS A 192 -18.39 -7.30 2.45
C LYS A 192 -19.89 -7.03 2.36
N LYS A 193 -20.65 -8.07 2.04
CA LYS A 193 -22.11 -8.01 2.04
C LYS A 193 -22.57 -7.60 3.45
N PRO A 194 -23.46 -6.60 3.57
CA PRO A 194 -23.99 -6.23 4.87
C PRO A 194 -24.73 -7.42 5.49
N SER A 195 -24.47 -7.67 6.77
CA SER A 195 -25.12 -8.76 7.53
C SER A 195 -26.53 -8.40 7.94
#